data_AF-A0A2D6DZB7-F1
#
_entry.id   AF-A0A2D6DZB7-F1
#
_cell.length_a   1.000
_cell.length_b   1.000
_cell.length_c   1.000
_cell.angle_alpha   90.00
_cell.angle_beta   90.00
_cell.angle_gamma   90.00
#
_symmetry.space_group_name_H-M   'P 1'
#
loop_
_entity.id
_entity.type
_entity.pdbx_description
1 polymer ?
#
loop_
_entity_poly.entity_id
_entity_poly.type
_entity_poly.pdbx_seq_one_letter_code
_entity_poly.pdbx_strand_id
1 'polypeptide(L)'
;MNGHNPAHHNQSLKPVNEQTDMKQAISQTLAAMVVGIMLPAMCQTAAHADEKTGAHWAVFAHPSNPGGASPWVVKVASFKPVEGSAKLDVAKVPYSNPVMNRSESQATKDKPTAPVQAKANKLVAAPTQPKVINSGGPKRGIFPEEGAGVQIHGDLVISDPVNRRGALREKRHLPRHYFAMLPYGMVWYHGAPADIRDLPPGIHMHGRFLLPMEGEEETIPLTEKLLKNHENHRYNHAILLEDDVSFYSRRGRSWKVLGFEQGGGPAPRLKLSVEPVGPEIEGGINKAALFDIDNSTRVWRDRQLVNKDQIKEGMDVQVNLTWGPFDSLATTDVWLDESSLQANREIQRQRHLRMIRSRFLPGWIDAVKNNDSGGGEVTVTFFGGMDEELYDDIRKSQSLKICNAENTLRSWNYHQEYASPATILEKREIKDPPLGSSGLQVRLKVTQMLDGFRPGWVVRVKGPWAYVLLPWDEHINSAEAYEKSKKLILP
;
A
#
# COMPACT_ATOMS: atom_id res chain seq x y z
N MET A 1 -39.71 -58.82 -38.98
CA MET A 1 -38.81 -58.40 -40.07
C MET A 1 -37.39 -58.47 -39.55
N ASN A 2 -36.62 -59.40 -40.15
CA ASN A 2 -35.17 -59.69 -40.10
C ASN A 2 -34.27 -58.62 -39.43
N GLY A 3 -33.24 -58.93 -38.64
CA GLY A 3 -32.58 -60.20 -38.29
C GLY A 3 -31.15 -59.93 -37.81
N HIS A 4 -30.62 -60.87 -36.99
CA HIS A 4 -29.21 -61.16 -36.70
C HIS A 4 -28.37 -60.24 -35.78
N ASN A 5 -28.12 -60.75 -34.57
CA ASN A 5 -26.82 -60.73 -33.86
C ASN A 5 -26.04 -62.02 -34.32
N PRO A 6 -24.69 -62.19 -34.28
CA PRO A 6 -23.90 -62.13 -33.04
C PRO A 6 -22.36 -61.84 -33.11
N ALA A 7 -21.77 -61.69 -31.91
CA ALA A 7 -20.46 -62.21 -31.44
C ALA A 7 -19.09 -61.56 -31.81
N HIS A 8 -18.46 -61.05 -30.75
CA HIS A 8 -17.07 -61.28 -30.27
C HIS A 8 -15.87 -61.27 -31.23
N HIS A 9 -14.97 -60.31 -31.03
CA HIS A 9 -13.54 -60.63 -30.92
C HIS A 9 -12.81 -59.77 -29.89
N ASN A 10 -12.21 -60.48 -28.93
CA ASN A 10 -11.36 -59.97 -27.87
C ASN A 10 -9.94 -59.84 -28.45
N GLN A 11 -9.38 -58.64 -28.56
CA GLN A 11 -7.95 -58.46 -28.82
C GLN A 11 -7.28 -57.74 -27.65
N SER A 12 -6.35 -58.47 -27.07
CA SER A 12 -5.42 -58.09 -26.03
C SER A 12 -4.66 -56.82 -26.41
N LEU A 13 -4.89 -55.72 -25.66
CA LEU A 13 -4.00 -54.58 -25.62
C LEU A 13 -2.85 -54.90 -24.64
N LYS A 14 -1.62 -54.90 -25.15
CA LYS A 14 -0.40 -54.91 -24.35
C LYS A 14 -0.36 -53.65 -23.46
N PRO A 15 0.13 -53.72 -22.22
CA PRO A 15 0.33 -52.51 -21.42
C PRO A 15 1.43 -51.64 -22.07
N VAL A 16 1.04 -50.45 -22.52
CA VAL A 16 1.98 -49.37 -22.84
C VAL A 16 2.37 -48.70 -21.52
N ASN A 17 3.66 -48.51 -21.33
CA ASN A 17 4.27 -48.04 -20.10
C ASN A 17 4.04 -46.52 -19.93
N GLU A 18 2.92 -46.13 -19.32
CA GLU A 18 2.48 -44.72 -19.08
C GLU A 18 3.55 -43.81 -18.43
N GLN A 19 4.56 -44.38 -17.79
CA GLN A 19 5.65 -43.61 -17.16
C GLN A 19 6.68 -43.02 -18.14
N THR A 20 6.73 -43.50 -19.39
CA THR A 20 7.75 -43.05 -20.36
C THR A 20 7.24 -41.88 -21.22
N ASP A 21 5.96 -41.90 -21.62
CA ASP A 21 5.32 -40.80 -22.35
C ASP A 21 5.12 -39.54 -21.49
N MET A 22 4.86 -39.70 -20.18
CA MET A 22 4.64 -38.57 -19.28
C MET A 22 5.93 -37.76 -19.04
N LYS A 23 7.11 -38.40 -19.06
CA LYS A 23 8.41 -37.71 -18.92
C LYS A 23 8.80 -36.94 -20.18
N GLN A 24 8.44 -37.46 -21.35
CA GLN A 24 8.72 -36.80 -22.63
C GLN A 24 7.81 -35.57 -22.83
N ALA A 25 6.55 -35.66 -22.42
CA ALA A 25 5.61 -34.53 -22.43
C ALA A 25 6.00 -33.41 -21.45
N ILE A 26 6.47 -33.75 -20.24
CA ILE A 26 6.92 -32.76 -19.25
C ILE A 26 8.20 -32.05 -19.69
N SER A 27 9.14 -32.77 -20.33
CA SER A 27 10.40 -32.18 -20.82
C SER A 27 10.17 -31.20 -21.98
N GLN A 28 9.28 -31.52 -22.94
CA GLN A 28 8.94 -30.61 -24.04
C GLN A 28 8.19 -29.35 -23.56
N THR A 29 7.34 -29.49 -22.54
CA THR A 29 6.57 -28.38 -21.96
C THR A 29 7.46 -27.42 -21.16
N LEU A 30 8.45 -27.94 -20.41
CA LEU A 30 9.41 -27.10 -19.69
C LEU A 30 10.35 -26.33 -20.63
N ALA A 31 10.80 -26.96 -21.72
CA ALA A 31 11.65 -26.30 -22.71
C ALA A 31 10.92 -25.13 -23.40
N ALA A 32 9.63 -25.30 -23.71
CA ALA A 32 8.80 -24.22 -24.27
C ALA A 32 8.56 -23.07 -23.28
N MET A 33 8.39 -23.37 -21.98
CA MET A 33 8.21 -22.34 -20.95
C MET A 33 9.46 -21.52 -20.67
N VAL A 34 10.65 -22.11 -20.68
CA VAL A 34 11.90 -21.38 -20.41
C VAL A 34 12.28 -20.44 -21.57
N VAL A 35 11.96 -20.80 -22.81
CA VAL A 35 12.21 -19.95 -23.98
C VAL A 35 11.15 -18.84 -24.14
N GLY A 36 9.91 -19.07 -23.70
CA GLY A 36 8.83 -18.07 -23.77
C GLY A 36 8.92 -16.90 -22.79
N ILE A 37 9.82 -16.93 -21.81
CA ILE A 37 9.93 -15.91 -20.74
C ILE A 37 10.96 -14.81 -21.06
N MET A 38 11.71 -14.89 -22.17
CA MET A 38 12.61 -13.80 -22.60
C MET A 38 12.27 -13.28 -24.01
N LEU A 39 11.70 -12.06 -24.05
CA LEU A 39 11.42 -11.15 -25.18
C LEU A 39 10.22 -11.45 -26.11
N PRO A 40 9.37 -10.44 -26.42
CA PRO A 40 8.38 -10.54 -27.48
C PRO A 40 8.89 -9.87 -28.76
N ALA A 41 9.21 -10.64 -29.81
CA ALA A 41 9.00 -10.31 -31.23
C ALA A 41 9.68 -11.34 -32.16
N MET A 42 8.89 -11.82 -33.13
CA MET A 42 9.21 -12.58 -34.35
C MET A 42 10.69 -12.97 -34.61
N CYS A 43 11.04 -14.23 -34.32
CA CYS A 43 12.22 -14.92 -34.86
C CYS A 43 11.86 -16.39 -35.12
N GLN A 44 12.20 -16.95 -36.29
CA GLN A 44 12.01 -18.39 -36.57
C GLN A 44 13.13 -19.20 -35.91
N THR A 45 12.77 -20.24 -35.15
CA THR A 45 13.70 -21.15 -34.48
C THR A 45 13.59 -22.57 -35.05
N ALA A 46 14.74 -23.20 -35.27
CA ALA A 46 14.82 -24.64 -35.57
C ALA A 46 15.65 -25.32 -34.46
N ALA A 47 15.07 -26.33 -33.81
CA ALA A 47 15.75 -27.16 -32.82
C ALA A 47 16.13 -28.51 -33.46
N HIS A 48 17.31 -29.02 -33.14
CA HIS A 48 17.73 -30.40 -33.44
C HIS A 48 18.22 -31.08 -32.16
N ALA A 49 17.79 -32.31 -31.93
CA ALA A 49 18.21 -33.14 -30.81
C ALA A 49 19.03 -34.33 -31.34
N ASP A 50 20.20 -34.57 -30.74
CA ASP A 50 20.98 -35.79 -30.96
C ASP A 50 20.71 -36.77 -29.81
N GLU A 51 19.99 -37.85 -30.11
CA GLU A 51 19.52 -38.84 -29.14
C GLU A 51 20.66 -39.61 -28.42
N LYS A 52 21.90 -39.54 -28.90
CA LYS A 52 23.01 -40.27 -28.25
C LYS A 52 23.72 -39.51 -27.14
N THR A 53 23.58 -38.19 -27.06
CA THR A 53 24.34 -37.37 -26.08
C THR A 53 23.48 -36.51 -25.15
N GLY A 54 22.18 -36.38 -25.42
CA GLY A 54 21.26 -35.58 -24.59
C GLY A 54 21.53 -34.08 -24.60
N ALA A 55 22.35 -33.58 -25.54
CA ALA A 55 22.62 -32.16 -25.72
C ALA A 55 21.63 -31.54 -26.71
N HIS A 56 21.00 -30.43 -26.32
CA HIS A 56 20.11 -29.65 -27.19
C HIS A 56 20.80 -28.36 -27.64
N TRP A 57 20.67 -28.04 -28.93
CA TRP A 57 21.22 -26.82 -29.53
C TRP A 57 20.09 -25.99 -30.15
N ALA A 58 20.17 -24.67 -30.00
CA ALA A 58 19.28 -23.73 -30.67
C ALA A 58 20.14 -22.80 -31.55
N VAL A 59 19.76 -22.67 -32.82
CA VAL A 59 20.39 -21.76 -33.78
C VAL A 59 19.42 -20.61 -34.05
N PHE A 60 19.90 -19.37 -33.91
CA PHE A 60 19.12 -18.16 -34.14
C PHE A 60 19.65 -17.43 -35.37
N ALA A 61 18.78 -17.10 -36.32
CA ALA A 61 19.12 -16.32 -37.51
C ALA A 61 18.22 -15.08 -37.60
N HIS A 62 18.82 -13.89 -37.81
CA HIS A 62 18.10 -12.62 -37.93
C HIS A 62 17.81 -12.32 -39.42
N PRO A 63 16.57 -11.99 -39.83
CA PRO A 63 16.26 -11.75 -41.23
C PRO A 63 16.45 -10.27 -41.59
N SER A 64 17.70 -9.77 -41.67
CA SER A 64 18.05 -8.55 -42.42
C SER A 64 19.54 -8.17 -42.28
N ASN A 65 20.44 -8.73 -43.11
CA ASN A 65 21.58 -8.00 -43.69
C ASN A 65 22.31 -8.85 -44.76
N PRO A 66 22.52 -8.36 -45.99
CA PRO A 66 23.37 -9.03 -46.97
C PRO A 66 24.83 -8.60 -46.75
N GLY A 67 25.55 -9.32 -45.90
CA GLY A 67 26.97 -9.07 -45.65
C GLY A 67 27.47 -9.94 -44.51
N GLY A 68 28.36 -10.88 -44.83
CA GLY A 68 28.69 -12.03 -44.01
C GLY A 68 29.14 -11.73 -42.57
N ALA A 69 28.47 -12.38 -41.62
CA ALA A 69 29.00 -12.74 -40.31
C ALA A 69 28.29 -14.01 -39.80
N SER A 70 29.04 -14.92 -39.19
CA SER A 70 28.62 -16.26 -38.76
C SER A 70 27.55 -16.24 -37.65
N PRO A 71 26.63 -17.23 -37.59
CA PRO A 71 25.60 -17.29 -36.54
C PRO A 71 26.19 -17.60 -35.16
N TRP A 72 25.56 -17.03 -34.12
CA TRP A 72 25.90 -17.26 -32.70
C TRP A 72 25.36 -18.62 -32.24
N VAL A 73 26.21 -19.45 -31.62
CA VAL A 73 25.81 -20.74 -31.01
C VAL A 73 25.96 -20.62 -29.49
N VAL A 74 24.88 -20.82 -28.75
CA VAL A 74 24.88 -20.84 -27.28
C VAL A 74 24.71 -22.28 -26.79
N LYS A 75 25.62 -22.73 -25.90
CA LYS A 75 25.59 -24.07 -25.30
C LYS A 75 24.94 -24.01 -23.91
N VAL A 76 23.83 -24.71 -23.70
CA VAL A 76 23.13 -24.77 -22.41
C VAL A 76 23.58 -26.03 -21.66
N ALA A 77 24.06 -25.88 -20.41
CA ALA A 77 24.55 -27.00 -19.60
C ALA A 77 23.42 -27.70 -18.81
N SER A 78 23.47 -29.03 -18.75
CA SER A 78 22.47 -29.90 -18.11
C SER A 78 22.62 -30.02 -16.59
N PHE A 79 21.53 -29.92 -15.82
CA PHE A 79 21.46 -30.25 -14.39
C PHE A 79 21.00 -31.70 -14.16
N LYS A 80 21.62 -32.42 -13.21
CA LYS A 80 21.18 -33.75 -12.75
C LYS A 80 20.36 -33.62 -11.45
N PRO A 81 19.28 -34.42 -11.24
CA PRO A 81 18.55 -34.44 -9.97
C PRO A 81 19.25 -35.34 -8.94
N VAL A 82 19.22 -34.95 -7.67
CA VAL A 82 19.66 -35.76 -6.53
C VAL A 82 18.42 -36.28 -5.79
N GLU A 83 18.27 -37.60 -5.72
CA GLU A 83 17.29 -38.30 -4.86
C GLU A 83 17.87 -38.46 -3.44
N GLY A 84 17.04 -38.25 -2.41
CA GLY A 84 17.42 -38.60 -1.03
C GLY A 84 16.55 -37.97 0.05
N SER A 85 15.58 -38.73 0.55
CA SER A 85 14.78 -38.44 1.75
C SER A 85 15.64 -38.51 3.02
N ALA A 86 15.61 -37.46 3.85
CA ALA A 86 16.11 -37.51 5.23
C ALA A 86 15.09 -36.87 6.18
N LYS A 87 14.60 -37.69 7.12
CA LYS A 87 13.79 -37.28 8.28
C LYS A 87 14.62 -36.40 9.20
N LEU A 88 14.03 -35.30 9.70
CA LEU A 88 14.65 -34.44 10.70
C LEU A 88 14.06 -34.79 12.08
N ASP A 89 14.89 -35.41 12.94
CA ASP A 89 14.60 -35.62 14.35
C ASP A 89 14.86 -34.32 15.13
N VAL A 90 13.86 -33.86 15.88
CA VAL A 90 13.94 -32.66 16.73
C VAL A 90 14.45 -33.06 18.11
N ALA A 91 15.74 -32.82 18.37
CA ALA A 91 16.32 -32.95 19.70
C ALA A 91 15.95 -31.72 20.57
N LYS A 92 15.35 -31.98 21.73
CA LYS A 92 15.07 -31.00 22.79
C LYS A 92 16.36 -30.62 23.52
N VAL A 93 16.64 -29.32 23.64
CA VAL A 93 17.66 -28.76 24.54
C VAL A 93 16.96 -27.88 25.59
N PRO A 94 17.18 -28.10 26.91
CA PRO A 94 16.56 -27.29 27.94
C PRO A 94 17.33 -25.98 28.19
N TYR A 95 16.60 -24.86 28.20
CA TYR A 95 17.10 -23.55 28.65
C TYR A 95 16.92 -23.42 30.16
N SER A 96 18.00 -23.14 30.89
CA SER A 96 18.01 -22.76 32.30
C SER A 96 18.25 -21.25 32.44
N ASN A 97 17.38 -20.57 33.18
CA ASN A 97 17.51 -19.14 33.55
C ASN A 97 18.26 -19.01 34.88
N PRO A 98 19.27 -18.13 35.01
CA PRO A 98 19.75 -17.65 36.29
C PRO A 98 18.98 -16.40 36.73
N VAL A 99 18.39 -16.48 37.92
CA VAL A 99 17.75 -15.39 38.66
C VAL A 99 18.84 -14.49 39.27
N MET A 100 18.78 -13.18 39.01
CA MET A 100 19.58 -12.17 39.71
C MET A 100 18.67 -11.32 40.61
N ASN A 101 18.87 -11.47 41.91
CA ASN A 101 18.24 -10.69 42.98
C ASN A 101 18.71 -9.23 42.91
N ARG A 102 17.77 -8.27 42.94
CA ARG A 102 18.03 -6.88 43.31
C ARG A 102 17.48 -6.63 44.71
N SER A 103 18.37 -6.26 45.62
CA SER A 103 18.07 -5.80 46.97
C SER A 103 17.52 -4.37 46.95
N GLU A 104 16.37 -4.17 47.60
CA GLU A 104 15.81 -2.88 47.95
C GLU A 104 16.54 -2.30 49.19
N SER A 105 16.72 -0.98 49.23
CA SER A 105 17.07 -0.23 50.44
C SER A 105 16.13 0.97 50.59
N GLN A 106 15.47 1.07 51.74
CA GLN A 106 14.50 2.09 52.13
C GLN A 106 15.15 3.29 52.86
N ALA A 107 14.38 4.40 52.87
CA ALA A 107 14.29 5.50 53.85
C ALA A 107 15.48 6.50 53.94
N THR A 108 15.34 7.80 54.25
CA THR A 108 14.40 8.56 55.12
C THR A 108 14.28 10.05 54.72
N LYS A 109 13.24 10.71 55.27
CA LYS A 109 12.94 12.16 55.26
C LYS A 109 13.88 12.96 56.18
N ASP A 110 14.13 14.24 55.87
CA ASP A 110 13.77 15.39 56.74
C ASP A 110 14.17 16.77 56.15
N LYS A 111 13.37 17.79 56.50
CA LYS A 111 13.42 19.23 56.14
C LYS A 111 13.80 20.02 57.41
N PRO A 112 14.32 21.28 57.36
CA PRO A 112 13.41 22.44 57.28
C PRO A 112 13.95 23.72 56.56
N THR A 113 12.99 24.54 56.12
CA THR A 113 13.01 25.91 55.53
C THR A 113 13.27 27.03 56.59
N ALA A 114 13.81 28.23 56.31
CA ALA A 114 13.33 29.38 55.51
C ALA A 114 14.31 30.59 55.67
N PRO A 115 14.06 31.85 55.18
CA PRO A 115 13.42 32.37 53.96
C PRO A 115 14.35 33.32 53.15
N VAL A 116 13.93 33.84 51.98
CA VAL A 116 14.06 35.26 51.53
C VAL A 116 13.64 35.42 50.05
N GLN A 117 12.53 36.15 49.89
CA GLN A 117 12.13 37.15 48.89
C GLN A 117 12.10 36.84 47.38
N ALA A 118 10.89 37.04 46.85
CA ALA A 118 10.45 36.93 45.47
C ALA A 118 11.03 38.04 44.56
N LYS A 119 11.48 37.64 43.37
CA LYS A 119 11.52 38.50 42.18
C LYS A 119 10.66 37.86 41.10
N ALA A 120 9.62 38.57 40.69
CA ALA A 120 8.73 38.19 39.62
C ALA A 120 9.47 38.25 38.27
N ASN A 121 9.76 37.09 37.67
CA ASN A 121 10.07 36.98 36.25
C ASN A 121 8.84 36.37 35.57
N LYS A 122 8.26 37.13 34.63
CA LYS A 122 7.23 36.69 33.71
C LYS A 122 7.73 35.46 32.95
N LEU A 123 7.21 34.29 33.30
CA LEU A 123 7.28 33.10 32.47
C LEU A 123 6.46 33.35 31.21
N VAL A 124 7.15 33.44 30.09
CA VAL A 124 6.57 33.33 28.75
C VAL A 124 5.91 31.96 28.67
N ALA A 125 4.61 31.94 28.38
CA ALA A 125 3.82 30.72 28.33
C ALA A 125 4.43 29.75 27.31
N ALA A 126 4.63 28.50 27.73
CA ALA A 126 4.96 27.40 26.85
C ALA A 126 3.89 27.26 25.75
N PRO A 127 4.26 26.93 24.51
CA PRO A 127 3.29 26.72 23.44
C PRO A 127 2.31 25.62 23.87
N THR A 128 1.03 25.99 23.83
CA THR A 128 -0.10 25.15 24.23
C THR A 128 -0.13 23.94 23.30
N GLN A 129 -0.04 22.73 23.87
CA GLN A 129 -0.22 21.51 23.09
C GLN A 129 -1.61 21.54 22.42
N PRO A 130 -1.73 21.20 21.12
CA PRO A 130 -3.04 21.11 20.49
C PRO A 130 -3.86 20.03 21.20
N LYS A 131 -4.99 20.47 21.74
CA LYS A 131 -5.92 19.67 22.51
C LYS A 131 -6.57 18.66 21.55
N VAL A 132 -6.30 17.36 21.74
CA VAL A 132 -7.02 16.29 21.04
C VAL A 132 -8.51 16.52 21.26
N ILE A 133 -9.25 16.82 20.19
CA ILE A 133 -10.70 16.97 20.26
C ILE A 133 -11.28 15.56 20.35
N ASN A 134 -11.47 15.09 21.58
CA ASN A 134 -12.23 13.89 21.91
C ASN A 134 -13.74 14.20 21.81
N SER A 135 -14.24 14.49 20.60
CA SER A 135 -15.66 14.32 20.29
C SER A 135 -15.82 12.98 19.57
N GLY A 136 -17.00 12.35 19.65
CA GLY A 136 -17.23 10.97 19.19
C GLY A 136 -16.70 10.67 17.77
N GLY A 137 -16.55 9.38 17.44
CA GLY A 137 -16.01 8.95 16.15
C GLY A 137 -16.70 9.58 14.92
N PRO A 138 -16.06 9.56 13.75
CA PRO A 138 -16.60 10.17 12.54
C PRO A 138 -18.03 9.72 12.24
N LYS A 139 -18.83 10.61 11.64
CA LYS A 139 -20.20 10.32 11.23
C LYS A 139 -20.29 10.28 9.71
N ARG A 140 -21.25 9.50 9.20
CA ARG A 140 -21.52 9.46 7.76
C ARG A 140 -21.92 10.84 7.25
N GLY A 141 -21.36 11.24 6.10
CA GLY A 141 -21.66 12.53 5.46
C GLY A 141 -21.07 13.77 6.16
N ILE A 142 -20.23 13.58 7.19
CA ILE A 142 -19.61 14.69 7.93
C ILE A 142 -18.10 14.48 7.96
N PHE A 143 -17.35 15.40 7.36
CA PHE A 143 -15.88 15.39 7.46
C PHE A 143 -15.45 15.74 8.89
N PRO A 144 -14.37 15.14 9.40
CA PRO A 144 -13.89 15.44 10.73
C PRO A 144 -13.33 16.86 10.81
N GLU A 145 -13.30 17.40 12.03
CA GLU A 145 -12.71 18.70 12.32
C GLU A 145 -11.21 18.72 12.03
N GLU A 146 -10.69 19.91 11.74
CA GLU A 146 -9.25 20.09 11.51
C GLU A 146 -8.44 19.67 12.75
N GLY A 147 -7.36 18.93 12.53
CA GLY A 147 -6.52 18.42 13.62
C GLY A 147 -7.13 17.26 14.41
N ALA A 148 -8.28 16.70 14.01
CA ALA A 148 -8.83 15.53 14.67
C ALA A 148 -7.91 14.28 14.55
N GLY A 149 -8.03 13.38 15.51
CA GLY A 149 -7.29 12.13 15.57
C GLY A 149 -5.92 12.23 16.24
N VAL A 150 -5.21 11.10 16.28
CA VAL A 150 -3.88 10.93 16.87
C VAL A 150 -2.85 10.55 15.80
N GLN A 151 -1.62 11.00 16.00
CA GLN A 151 -0.51 10.65 15.11
C GLN A 151 0.13 9.33 15.57
N ILE A 152 0.25 8.38 14.65
CA ILE A 152 0.90 7.08 14.87
C ILE A 152 1.82 6.82 13.69
N HIS A 153 3.00 6.25 13.95
CA HIS A 153 3.96 5.88 12.92
C HIS A 153 4.42 4.43 13.12
N GLY A 154 5.02 3.86 12.09
CA GLY A 154 5.62 2.55 12.13
C GLY A 154 5.61 1.88 10.77
N ASP A 155 6.17 0.68 10.72
CA ASP A 155 6.32 -0.07 9.49
C ASP A 155 5.02 -0.76 9.09
N LEU A 156 4.69 -0.72 7.80
CA LEU A 156 3.54 -1.42 7.23
C LEU A 156 3.81 -2.94 7.22
N VAL A 157 3.27 -3.65 8.22
CA VAL A 157 3.50 -5.10 8.39
C VAL A 157 2.38 -5.98 7.82
N ILE A 158 1.20 -5.40 7.57
CA ILE A 158 0.05 -6.07 6.96
C ILE A 158 -0.59 -5.10 5.97
N SER A 159 -0.95 -5.60 4.78
CA SER A 159 -1.60 -4.83 3.72
C SER A 159 -2.78 -5.63 3.15
N ASP A 160 -3.98 -5.06 3.22
CA ASP A 160 -5.17 -5.51 2.51
C ASP A 160 -5.75 -4.31 1.74
N PRO A 161 -5.25 -4.04 0.53
CA PRO A 161 -5.67 -2.85 -0.18
C PRO A 161 -7.07 -2.99 -0.81
N VAL A 162 -7.60 -4.20 -0.94
CA VAL A 162 -8.96 -4.41 -1.48
C VAL A 162 -9.99 -3.87 -0.51
N ASN A 163 -9.84 -4.16 0.78
CA ASN A 163 -10.72 -3.61 1.81
C ASN A 163 -10.16 -2.34 2.47
N ARG A 164 -9.04 -1.81 1.94
CA ARG A 164 -8.33 -0.61 2.43
C ARG A 164 -7.99 -0.70 3.92
N ARG A 165 -7.31 -1.78 4.30
CA ARG A 165 -6.89 -2.09 5.67
C ARG A 165 -5.42 -2.44 5.73
N GLY A 166 -4.88 -2.44 6.94
CA GLY A 166 -3.52 -2.87 7.17
C GLY A 166 -3.16 -2.89 8.64
N ALA A 167 -1.86 -2.95 8.92
CA ALA A 167 -1.35 -2.74 10.26
C ALA A 167 0.03 -2.10 10.24
N LEU A 168 0.22 -1.13 11.13
CA LEU A 168 1.53 -0.54 11.42
C LEU A 168 2.15 -1.21 12.65
N ARG A 169 3.47 -1.21 12.72
CA ARG A 169 4.20 -1.60 13.93
C ARG A 169 5.31 -0.60 14.21
N GLU A 170 5.25 0.05 15.36
CA GLU A 170 6.26 1.04 15.76
C GLU A 170 7.59 0.38 16.14
N LYS A 171 7.55 -0.71 16.93
CA LYS A 171 8.75 -1.42 17.40
C LYS A 171 8.53 -2.92 17.42
N ARG A 172 9.62 -3.69 17.39
CA ARG A 172 9.55 -5.15 17.28
C ARG A 172 8.65 -5.80 18.34
N HIS A 173 8.75 -5.33 19.58
CA HIS A 173 8.08 -5.90 20.76
C HIS A 173 6.69 -5.31 21.03
N LEU A 174 6.27 -4.29 20.27
CA LEU A 174 4.96 -3.68 20.43
C LEU A 174 3.91 -4.44 19.59
N PRO A 175 2.64 -4.46 20.05
CA PRO A 175 1.55 -5.01 19.25
C PRO A 175 1.39 -4.26 17.93
N ARG A 176 0.74 -4.93 16.96
CA ARG A 176 0.41 -4.30 15.68
C ARG A 176 -0.76 -3.34 15.88
N HIS A 177 -0.62 -2.12 15.36
CA HIS A 177 -1.69 -1.15 15.26
C HIS A 177 -2.46 -1.40 13.97
N TYR A 178 -3.50 -2.23 14.05
CA TYR A 178 -4.38 -2.52 12.93
C TYR A 178 -5.21 -1.29 12.55
N PHE A 179 -5.45 -1.10 11.26
CA PHE A 179 -6.23 0.03 10.78
C PHE A 179 -7.15 -0.32 9.60
N ALA A 180 -8.19 0.50 9.46
CA ALA A 180 -9.05 0.60 8.30
C ALA A 180 -9.01 2.05 7.80
N MET A 181 -8.96 2.27 6.49
CA MET A 181 -9.07 3.62 5.94
C MET A 181 -10.52 4.09 6.04
N LEU A 182 -10.72 5.34 6.41
CA LEU A 182 -12.01 6.01 6.16
C LEU A 182 -12.29 6.05 4.64
N PRO A 183 -13.56 6.17 4.21
CA PRO A 183 -13.89 6.26 2.79
C PRO A 183 -13.16 7.42 2.09
N TYR A 184 -13.05 8.55 2.79
CA TYR A 184 -12.32 9.75 2.37
C TYR A 184 -10.87 9.79 2.89
N GLY A 185 -10.35 8.68 3.38
CA GLY A 185 -8.98 8.56 3.84
C GLY A 185 -7.99 8.62 2.68
N MET A 186 -6.93 9.40 2.84
CA MET A 186 -5.94 9.70 1.80
C MET A 186 -4.64 8.95 2.05
N VAL A 187 -3.96 8.55 0.98
CA VAL A 187 -2.65 7.88 1.04
C VAL A 187 -1.69 8.63 0.13
N TRP A 188 -0.49 8.90 0.62
CA TRP A 188 0.59 9.56 -0.11
C TRP A 188 1.84 8.70 -0.12
N TYR A 189 2.45 8.57 -1.29
CA TYR A 189 3.69 7.85 -1.50
C TYR A 189 4.57 8.65 -2.48
N HIS A 190 5.85 8.83 -2.17
CA HIS A 190 6.77 9.64 -2.96
C HIS A 190 6.28 11.08 -3.24
N GLY A 191 5.48 11.64 -2.34
CA GLY A 191 4.88 12.97 -2.45
C GLY A 191 3.75 13.08 -3.49
N ALA A 192 3.16 11.96 -3.93
CA ALA A 192 1.99 11.93 -4.81
C ALA A 192 0.84 11.12 -4.19
N PRO A 193 -0.42 11.36 -4.64
CA PRO A 193 -1.55 10.50 -4.31
C PRO A 193 -1.27 9.02 -4.59
N ALA A 194 -1.76 8.15 -3.72
CA ALA A 194 -1.50 6.72 -3.76
C ALA A 194 -2.67 5.88 -3.26
N ASP A 195 -2.56 4.57 -3.42
CA ASP A 195 -3.38 3.58 -2.73
C ASP A 195 -2.50 2.65 -1.90
N ILE A 196 -3.12 1.91 -0.97
CA ILE A 196 -2.41 0.90 -0.17
C ILE A 196 -1.74 -0.16 -1.08
N ARG A 197 -2.28 -0.42 -2.28
CA ARG A 197 -1.65 -1.26 -3.32
C ARG A 197 -0.25 -0.81 -3.72
N ASP A 198 0.02 0.49 -3.67
CA ASP A 198 1.27 1.07 -4.13
C ASP A 198 2.37 1.01 -3.06
N LEU A 199 1.98 0.79 -1.80
CA LEU A 199 2.88 0.79 -0.66
C LEU A 199 3.66 -0.54 -0.56
N PRO A 200 4.99 -0.53 -0.59
CA PRO A 200 5.76 -1.74 -0.38
C PRO A 200 5.66 -2.23 1.07
N PRO A 201 5.58 -3.55 1.33
CA PRO A 201 5.63 -4.08 2.69
C PRO A 201 6.91 -3.64 3.42
N GLY A 202 6.76 -3.33 4.71
CA GLY A 202 7.86 -2.87 5.56
C GLY A 202 8.19 -1.39 5.44
N ILE A 203 7.58 -0.63 4.52
CA ILE A 203 7.80 0.82 4.47
C ILE A 203 7.34 1.49 5.76
N HIS A 204 8.14 2.44 6.24
CA HIS A 204 7.78 3.25 7.39
C HIS A 204 6.73 4.29 6.98
N MET A 205 5.62 4.33 7.71
CA MET A 205 4.48 5.20 7.42
C MET A 205 4.14 6.07 8.62
N HIS A 206 3.66 7.27 8.33
CA HIS A 206 3.06 8.21 9.26
C HIS A 206 1.56 8.29 9.01
N GLY A 207 0.76 8.06 10.04
CA GLY A 207 -0.69 8.08 9.91
C GLY A 207 -1.40 8.96 10.94
N ARG A 208 -2.51 9.56 10.50
CA ARG A 208 -3.47 10.24 11.37
C ARG A 208 -4.69 9.34 11.54
N PHE A 209 -4.96 8.95 12.78
CA PHE A 209 -5.98 7.96 13.12
C PHE A 209 -7.08 8.55 13.99
N LEU A 210 -8.31 8.24 13.64
CA LEU A 210 -9.53 8.59 14.35
C LEU A 210 -10.11 7.35 15.03
N LEU A 211 -11.08 7.57 15.91
CA LEU A 211 -11.97 6.51 16.37
C LEU A 211 -12.75 5.91 15.19
N PRO A 212 -13.29 4.69 15.33
CA PRO A 212 -14.19 4.13 14.34
C PRO A 212 -15.30 5.08 13.94
N MET A 213 -15.63 5.07 12.65
CA MET A 213 -16.84 5.72 12.17
C MET A 213 -18.07 4.99 12.75
N GLU A 214 -19.17 5.72 12.96
CA GLU A 214 -20.42 5.14 13.45
C GLU A 214 -20.85 3.93 12.59
N GLY A 215 -21.00 2.77 13.24
CA GLY A 215 -21.32 1.48 12.61
C GLY A 215 -20.13 0.65 12.14
N GLU A 216 -18.90 1.13 12.33
CA GLU A 216 -17.64 0.44 11.99
C GLU A 216 -16.81 0.08 13.24
N GLU A 217 -17.41 0.14 14.43
CA GLU A 217 -16.72 -0.14 15.71
C GLU A 217 -16.17 -1.57 15.76
N GLU A 218 -16.88 -2.51 15.13
CA GLU A 218 -16.54 -3.93 15.07
C GLU A 218 -15.66 -4.31 13.86
N THR A 219 -15.25 -3.32 13.06
CA THR A 219 -14.47 -3.55 11.83
C THR A 219 -13.09 -4.12 12.15
N ILE A 220 -12.51 -3.75 13.29
CA ILE A 220 -11.23 -4.28 13.76
C ILE A 220 -11.47 -4.93 15.12
N PRO A 221 -11.30 -6.27 15.24
CA PRO A 221 -11.55 -6.97 16.48
C PRO A 221 -10.44 -6.68 17.50
N LEU A 222 -10.69 -5.74 18.43
CA LEU A 222 -9.78 -5.38 19.51
C LEU A 222 -10.15 -6.10 20.81
N THR A 223 -9.15 -6.50 21.59
CA THR A 223 -9.38 -7.09 22.92
C THR A 223 -9.28 -6.02 24.02
N GLU A 224 -10.07 -6.16 25.07
CA GLU A 224 -10.00 -5.24 26.24
C GLU A 224 -8.59 -5.20 26.85
N LYS A 225 -7.90 -6.35 26.88
CA LYS A 225 -6.52 -6.47 27.36
C LYS A 225 -5.56 -5.60 26.54
N LEU A 226 -5.71 -5.58 25.21
CA LEU A 226 -4.91 -4.73 24.33
C LEU A 226 -5.15 -3.26 24.65
N LEU A 227 -6.43 -2.86 24.76
CA LEU A 227 -6.83 -1.48 25.01
C LEU A 227 -6.42 -0.95 26.39
N LYS A 228 -6.33 -1.84 27.39
CA LYS A 228 -5.84 -1.49 28.73
C LYS A 228 -4.35 -1.15 28.73
N ASN A 229 -3.57 -1.84 27.91
CA ASN A 229 -2.12 -1.67 27.85
C ASN A 229 -1.68 -0.65 26.79
N HIS A 230 -2.50 -0.45 25.76
CA HIS A 230 -2.21 0.40 24.61
C HIS A 230 -3.46 1.16 24.16
N GLU A 231 -3.84 2.17 24.92
CA GLU A 231 -5.05 2.98 24.71
C GLU A 231 -5.18 3.54 23.28
N ASN A 232 -4.06 3.95 22.66
CA ASN A 232 -4.07 4.50 21.30
C ASN A 232 -4.63 3.53 20.25
N HIS A 233 -4.67 2.21 20.51
CA HIS A 233 -5.24 1.22 19.58
C HIS A 233 -6.75 1.40 19.36
N ARG A 234 -7.44 2.18 20.21
CA ARG A 234 -8.84 2.61 19.95
C ARG A 234 -8.95 3.48 18.69
N TYR A 235 -7.90 4.22 18.34
CA TYR A 235 -7.86 5.05 17.13
C TYR A 235 -7.37 4.20 15.97
N ASN A 236 -8.28 3.50 15.32
CA ASN A 236 -7.96 2.48 14.32
C ASN A 236 -8.52 2.81 12.92
N HIS A 237 -9.06 4.01 12.71
CA HIS A 237 -9.54 4.46 11.40
C HIS A 237 -8.66 5.58 10.84
N ALA A 238 -7.94 5.31 9.76
CA ALA A 238 -7.00 6.26 9.17
C ALA A 238 -7.69 7.25 8.23
N ILE A 239 -7.45 8.55 8.44
CA ILE A 239 -7.79 9.61 7.47
C ILE A 239 -6.61 9.95 6.55
N LEU A 240 -5.39 9.70 7.00
CA LEU A 240 -4.19 10.05 6.26
C LEU A 240 -3.10 9.02 6.55
N LEU A 241 -2.45 8.53 5.50
CA LEU A 241 -1.21 7.76 5.55
C LEU A 241 -0.19 8.39 4.59
N GLU A 242 1.03 8.63 5.06
CA GLU A 242 2.12 9.26 4.30
C GLU A 242 3.41 8.45 4.53
N ASP A 243 4.17 8.15 3.48
CA ASP A 243 5.57 7.72 3.67
C ASP A 243 6.43 8.88 4.20
N ASP A 244 7.66 8.60 4.65
CA ASP A 244 8.52 9.62 5.26
C ASP A 244 8.73 10.83 4.33
N VAL A 245 9.06 10.61 3.05
CA VAL A 245 9.28 11.72 2.13
C VAL A 245 8.02 12.56 1.94
N SER A 246 6.83 11.97 1.81
CA SER A 246 5.59 12.75 1.72
C SER A 246 5.33 13.52 3.02
N PHE A 247 5.50 12.85 4.16
CA PHE A 247 5.24 13.41 5.48
C PHE A 247 6.16 14.61 5.79
N TYR A 248 7.46 14.47 5.59
CA TYR A 248 8.45 15.51 5.85
C TYR A 248 8.39 16.63 4.80
N SER A 249 8.44 16.30 3.50
CA SER A 249 8.50 17.33 2.45
C SER A 249 7.26 18.24 2.42
N ARG A 250 6.05 17.70 2.63
CA ARG A 250 4.82 18.49 2.71
C ARG A 250 4.84 19.52 3.84
N ARG A 251 5.61 19.26 4.90
CA ARG A 251 5.77 20.15 6.06
C ARG A 251 7.03 21.01 5.97
N GLY A 252 7.62 21.12 4.77
CA GLY A 252 8.82 21.92 4.53
C GLY A 252 10.07 21.34 5.20
N ARG A 253 10.11 20.02 5.41
CA ARG A 253 11.23 19.33 6.06
C ARG A 253 12.07 18.55 5.06
N SER A 254 13.38 18.55 5.30
CA SER A 254 14.39 17.76 4.61
C SER A 254 15.49 17.33 5.59
N TRP A 255 16.51 16.65 5.11
CA TRP A 255 17.59 16.10 5.92
C TRP A 255 18.93 16.63 5.45
N LYS A 256 19.66 17.34 6.31
CA LYS A 256 21.05 17.68 6.04
C LYS A 256 21.94 16.52 6.45
N VAL A 257 22.79 16.08 5.53
CA VAL A 257 23.76 15.01 5.77
C VAL A 257 24.92 15.53 6.60
N LEU A 258 25.17 14.89 7.75
CA LEU A 258 26.33 15.15 8.61
C LEU A 258 27.51 14.23 8.29
N GLY A 259 27.24 13.08 7.66
CA GLY A 259 28.27 12.12 7.23
C GLY A 259 27.85 10.69 7.48
N PHE A 260 28.83 9.80 7.51
CA PHE A 260 28.63 8.39 7.84
C PHE A 260 29.28 8.04 9.17
N GLU A 261 28.60 7.23 9.96
CA GLU A 261 29.09 6.73 11.24
C GLU A 261 29.07 5.20 11.25
N GLN A 262 30.12 4.58 11.79
CA GLN A 262 30.09 3.15 12.06
C GLN A 262 29.34 2.93 13.38
N GLY A 263 28.20 2.26 13.32
CA GLY A 263 27.44 1.89 14.50
C GLY A 263 28.26 0.99 15.43
N GLY A 264 28.13 1.20 16.74
CA GLY A 264 28.76 0.35 17.75
C GLY A 264 28.01 -0.97 17.99
N GLY A 265 28.58 -1.84 18.82
CA GLY A 265 27.96 -3.09 19.27
C GLY A 265 28.38 -4.34 18.47
N PRO A 266 27.75 -5.50 18.77
CA PRO A 266 28.19 -6.81 18.26
C PRO A 266 27.92 -7.04 16.76
N ALA A 267 27.10 -6.20 16.12
CA ALA A 267 26.82 -6.22 14.69
C ALA A 267 26.90 -4.79 14.13
N PRO A 268 28.12 -4.23 13.99
CA PRO A 268 28.30 -2.83 13.61
C PRO A 268 27.80 -2.60 12.18
N ARG A 269 26.91 -1.61 12.01
CA ARG A 269 26.32 -1.23 10.71
C ARG A 269 26.71 0.18 10.34
N LEU A 270 26.80 0.46 9.04
CA LEU A 270 26.99 1.82 8.55
C LEU A 270 25.70 2.61 8.77
N LYS A 271 25.84 3.82 9.31
CA LYS A 271 24.73 4.72 9.60
C LYS A 271 24.92 6.03 8.84
N LEU A 272 23.86 6.50 8.19
CA LEU A 272 23.75 7.83 7.64
C LEU A 272 23.35 8.78 8.78
N SER A 273 24.25 9.70 9.12
CA SER A 273 24.03 10.73 10.13
C SER A 273 23.39 11.95 9.48
N VAL A 274 22.23 12.35 10.00
CA VAL A 274 21.46 13.47 9.46
C VAL A 274 20.92 14.36 10.55
N GLU A 275 20.77 15.64 10.24
CA GLU A 275 19.99 16.58 11.02
C GLU A 275 18.81 17.10 10.22
N PRO A 276 17.64 17.28 10.84
CA PRO A 276 16.46 17.67 10.09
C PRO A 276 16.44 19.19 9.87
N VAL A 277 16.17 19.61 8.64
CA VAL A 277 16.13 21.02 8.18
C VAL A 277 14.68 21.45 8.00
N GLY A 278 14.27 22.56 8.61
CA GLY A 278 12.90 23.10 8.55
C GLY A 278 12.26 23.22 9.94
N PRO A 279 10.95 23.50 10.05
CA PRO A 279 10.26 23.65 11.34
C PRO A 279 10.16 22.32 12.12
N GLU A 280 10.03 22.37 13.44
CA GLU A 280 9.64 21.17 14.21
C GLU A 280 8.22 20.73 13.86
N ILE A 281 7.99 19.43 13.77
CA ILE A 281 6.70 18.86 13.39
C ILE A 281 6.24 17.77 14.37
N GLU A 282 4.94 17.70 14.62
CA GLU A 282 4.32 16.66 15.45
C GLU A 282 4.50 15.27 14.82
N GLY A 283 4.93 14.30 15.62
CA GLY A 283 5.10 12.90 15.19
C GLY A 283 6.27 12.63 14.24
N GLY A 284 7.03 13.65 13.87
CA GLY A 284 8.29 13.51 13.14
C GLY A 284 9.50 13.44 14.07
N ILE A 285 10.64 13.09 13.47
CA ILE A 285 11.94 13.14 14.13
C ILE A 285 12.46 14.58 14.05
N ASN A 286 12.59 15.22 15.23
CA ASN A 286 12.96 16.63 15.35
C ASN A 286 14.41 16.89 15.76
N LYS A 287 15.18 15.83 16.02
CA LYS A 287 16.58 15.89 16.42
C LYS A 287 17.44 15.16 15.39
N ALA A 288 18.76 15.33 15.49
CA ALA A 288 19.70 14.54 14.72
C ALA A 288 19.42 13.03 14.89
N ALA A 289 19.53 12.30 13.80
CA ALA A 289 19.15 10.90 13.70
C ALA A 289 20.20 10.11 12.93
N LEU A 290 20.26 8.82 13.26
CA LEU A 290 21.12 7.86 12.59
C LEU A 290 20.25 6.82 11.90
N PHE A 291 20.29 6.80 10.57
CA PHE A 291 19.58 5.81 9.79
C PHE A 291 20.54 4.74 9.30
N ASP A 292 20.20 3.46 9.46
CA ASP A 292 20.98 2.39 8.85
C ASP A 292 20.98 2.56 7.32
N ILE A 293 22.13 2.36 6.71
CA ILE A 293 22.31 2.43 5.26
C ILE A 293 23.20 1.29 4.81
N ASP A 294 22.78 0.62 3.74
CA ASP A 294 23.55 -0.48 3.16
C ASP A 294 23.45 -0.49 1.63
N ASN A 295 23.92 -1.56 1.00
CA ASN A 295 23.94 -1.65 -0.47
C ASN A 295 22.56 -1.87 -1.09
N SER A 296 21.51 -2.10 -0.29
CA SER A 296 20.12 -2.20 -0.77
C SER A 296 19.42 -0.84 -0.86
N THR A 297 19.97 0.19 -0.19
CA THR A 297 19.44 1.55 -0.25
C THR A 297 19.58 2.14 -1.66
N ARG A 298 18.46 2.60 -2.22
CA ARG A 298 18.41 3.23 -3.54
C ARG A 298 18.78 4.70 -3.43
N VAL A 299 19.94 5.08 -3.94
CA VAL A 299 20.37 6.48 -3.96
C VAL A 299 20.08 7.07 -5.33
N TRP A 300 19.32 8.15 -5.37
CA TRP A 300 18.84 8.77 -6.59
C TRP A 300 19.51 10.10 -6.84
N ARG A 301 20.05 10.25 -8.05
CA ARG A 301 20.58 11.51 -8.56
C ARG A 301 20.30 11.66 -10.05
N ASP A 302 19.90 12.85 -10.48
CA ASP A 302 19.65 13.17 -11.90
C ASP A 302 18.73 12.14 -12.59
N ARG A 303 17.72 11.66 -11.85
CA ARG A 303 16.74 10.62 -12.26
C ARG A 303 17.35 9.23 -12.51
N GLN A 304 18.51 8.95 -11.94
CA GLN A 304 19.21 7.66 -12.05
C GLN A 304 19.60 7.11 -10.68
N LEU A 305 19.77 5.80 -10.60
CA LEU A 305 20.38 5.15 -9.44
C LEU A 305 21.89 5.39 -9.48
N VAL A 306 22.42 5.92 -8.39
CA VAL A 306 23.85 6.13 -8.19
C VAL A 306 24.32 5.37 -6.96
N ASN A 307 25.64 5.28 -6.81
CA ASN A 307 26.24 4.65 -5.67
C ASN A 307 26.22 5.58 -4.44
N LYS A 308 26.29 4.97 -3.24
CA LYS A 308 26.26 5.69 -1.96
C LYS A 308 27.41 6.69 -1.74
N ASP A 309 28.53 6.56 -2.45
CA ASP A 309 29.64 7.54 -2.41
C ASP A 309 29.25 8.92 -2.95
N GLN A 310 28.11 9.03 -3.64
CA GLN A 310 27.56 10.31 -4.08
C GLN A 310 26.88 11.09 -2.95
N ILE A 311 26.59 10.46 -1.82
CA ILE A 311 26.09 11.14 -0.62
C ILE A 311 27.28 11.86 0.04
N LYS A 312 27.22 13.19 0.11
CA LYS A 312 28.28 14.02 0.70
C LYS A 312 27.74 14.81 1.87
N GLU A 313 28.63 15.10 2.82
CA GLU A 313 28.34 15.98 3.96
C GLU A 313 27.88 17.37 3.48
N GLY A 314 26.93 17.94 4.22
CA GLY A 314 26.32 19.24 3.93
C GLY A 314 25.23 19.23 2.85
N MET A 315 24.98 18.10 2.18
CA MET A 315 23.86 17.98 1.23
C MET A 315 22.51 17.92 1.96
N ASP A 316 21.52 18.61 1.40
CA ASP A 316 20.12 18.43 1.79
C ASP A 316 19.50 17.32 0.94
N VAL A 317 18.96 16.30 1.60
CA VAL A 317 18.40 15.10 0.96
C VAL A 317 16.98 14.82 1.46
N GLN A 318 16.26 14.01 0.70
CA GLN A 318 15.02 13.39 1.14
C GLN A 318 15.24 11.88 1.32
N VAL A 319 14.54 11.27 2.28
CA VAL A 319 14.69 9.83 2.56
C VAL A 319 13.34 9.17 2.74
N ASN A 320 13.28 7.89 2.39
CA ASN A 320 12.25 6.97 2.85
C ASN A 320 12.88 5.92 3.76
N LEU A 321 12.12 5.51 4.79
CA LEU A 321 12.63 4.63 5.82
C LEU A 321 11.88 3.30 5.85
N THR A 322 12.45 2.35 6.58
CA THR A 322 11.90 1.05 6.93
C THR A 322 12.48 0.61 8.26
N TRP A 323 11.94 -0.46 8.82
CA TRP A 323 12.47 -1.10 10.01
C TRP A 323 13.96 -1.48 9.84
N GLY A 324 14.77 -1.02 10.77
CA GLY A 324 16.14 -1.47 10.94
C GLY A 324 16.29 -2.43 12.14
N PRO A 325 17.36 -3.24 12.16
CA PRO A 325 17.66 -4.12 13.30
C PRO A 325 17.77 -3.37 14.63
N PHE A 326 17.34 -4.01 15.73
CA PHE A 326 17.44 -3.44 17.09
C PHE A 326 16.65 -2.13 17.29
N ASP A 327 15.46 -2.05 16.69
CA ASP A 327 14.56 -0.89 16.76
C ASP A 327 15.20 0.40 16.19
N SER A 328 16.13 0.27 15.24
CA SER A 328 16.62 1.38 14.41
C SER A 328 15.70 1.61 13.20
N LEU A 329 15.91 2.72 12.49
CA LEU A 329 15.33 2.96 11.18
C LEU A 329 16.42 2.79 10.11
N ALA A 330 16.08 2.17 8.99
CA ALA A 330 16.95 1.97 7.84
C ALA A 330 16.43 2.74 6.63
N THR A 331 17.33 3.17 5.75
CA THR A 331 17.00 3.90 4.53
C THR A 331 16.66 2.94 3.38
N THR A 332 15.50 3.14 2.76
CA THR A 332 15.10 2.44 1.53
C THR A 332 15.46 3.24 0.29
N ASP A 333 15.23 4.56 0.35
CA ASP A 333 15.57 5.51 -0.70
C ASP A 333 16.22 6.76 -0.11
N VAL A 334 17.16 7.33 -0.86
CA VAL A 334 17.75 8.64 -0.61
C VAL A 334 17.74 9.43 -1.91
N TRP A 335 17.03 10.55 -1.96
CA TRP A 335 17.03 11.47 -3.10
C TRP A 335 17.97 12.63 -2.84
N LEU A 336 18.98 12.78 -3.71
CA LEU A 336 20.00 13.83 -3.61
C LEU A 336 19.59 15.15 -4.29
N ASP A 337 18.53 15.12 -5.09
CA ASP A 337 18.04 16.27 -5.83
C ASP A 337 16.53 16.19 -6.07
N GLU A 338 15.91 17.36 -6.29
CA GLU A 338 14.47 17.47 -6.52
C GLU A 338 14.03 16.82 -7.85
N SER A 339 14.87 16.81 -8.89
CA SER A 339 14.49 16.22 -10.19
C SER A 339 14.26 14.71 -10.09
N SER A 340 15.05 14.03 -9.27
CA SER A 340 14.91 12.61 -8.96
C SER A 340 13.64 12.32 -8.16
N LEU A 341 13.32 13.16 -7.17
CA LEU A 341 12.09 13.03 -6.40
C LEU A 341 10.86 13.29 -7.27
N GLN A 342 10.88 14.33 -8.11
CA GLN A 342 9.81 14.64 -9.05
C GLN A 342 9.56 13.51 -10.06
N ALA A 343 10.62 12.85 -10.54
CA ALA A 343 10.46 11.68 -11.42
C ALA A 343 9.73 10.52 -10.71
N ASN A 344 10.04 10.27 -9.44
CA ASN A 344 9.36 9.26 -8.64
C ASN A 344 7.90 9.66 -8.33
N ARG A 345 7.67 10.94 -8.01
CA ARG A 345 6.35 11.52 -7.81
C ARG A 345 5.47 11.37 -9.05
N GLU A 346 6.01 11.63 -10.24
CA GLU A 346 5.28 11.48 -11.50
C GLU A 346 4.91 10.03 -11.79
N ILE A 347 5.82 9.07 -11.55
CA ILE A 347 5.50 7.64 -11.71
C ILE A 347 4.35 7.24 -10.79
N GLN A 348 4.38 7.68 -9.53
CA GLN A 348 3.33 7.38 -8.58
C GLN A 348 2.00 8.07 -8.94
N ARG A 349 2.03 9.34 -9.36
CA ARG A 349 0.88 10.08 -9.90
C ARG A 349 0.21 9.31 -11.05
N GLN A 350 0.99 8.83 -12.03
CA GLN A 350 0.44 8.09 -13.17
C GLN A 350 -0.18 6.74 -12.76
N ARG A 351 0.40 6.04 -11.79
CA ARG A 351 -0.20 4.81 -11.22
C ARG A 351 -1.55 5.10 -10.57
N HIS A 352 -1.62 6.15 -9.78
CA HIS A 352 -2.84 6.58 -9.11
C HIS A 352 -3.93 7.03 -10.10
N LEU A 353 -3.58 7.85 -11.09
CA LEU A 353 -4.49 8.27 -12.17
C LEU A 353 -5.11 7.06 -12.87
N ARG A 354 -4.27 6.09 -13.28
CA ARG A 354 -4.73 4.84 -13.89
C ARG A 354 -5.70 4.08 -12.97
N MET A 355 -5.39 4.01 -11.67
CA MET A 355 -6.19 3.29 -10.69
C MET A 355 -7.58 3.92 -10.51
N ILE A 356 -7.66 5.25 -10.37
CA ILE A 356 -8.95 5.94 -10.17
C ILE A 356 -9.78 5.95 -11.45
N ARG A 357 -9.15 6.13 -12.62
CA ARG A 357 -9.86 6.07 -13.92
C ARG A 357 -10.59 4.75 -14.12
N SER A 358 -10.03 3.63 -13.67
CA SER A 358 -10.68 2.32 -13.77
C SER A 358 -11.73 2.06 -12.68
N ARG A 359 -11.63 2.69 -11.50
CA ARG A 359 -12.49 2.47 -10.32
C ARG A 359 -13.51 3.57 -10.04
N PHE A 360 -13.47 4.63 -10.84
CA PHE A 360 -14.27 5.86 -10.72
C PHE A 360 -13.91 6.71 -9.50
N LEU A 361 -14.22 8.00 -9.58
CA LEU A 361 -13.91 8.96 -8.52
C LEU A 361 -14.87 8.75 -7.33
N PRO A 362 -14.37 8.58 -6.10
CA PRO A 362 -15.24 8.37 -4.95
C PRO A 362 -15.75 9.69 -4.38
N GLY A 363 -16.95 9.63 -3.84
CA GLY A 363 -17.58 10.70 -3.09
C GLY A 363 -18.70 10.15 -2.23
N TRP A 364 -19.42 11.02 -1.55
CA TRP A 364 -20.66 10.64 -0.89
C TRP A 364 -21.81 11.51 -1.38
N ILE A 365 -23.02 11.10 -1.03
CA ILE A 365 -24.22 11.88 -1.32
C ILE A 365 -24.53 12.81 -0.16
N ASP A 366 -24.70 14.10 -0.45
CA ASP A 366 -25.17 15.08 0.53
C ASP A 366 -26.70 15.16 0.57
N ALA A 367 -27.36 15.05 -0.60
CA ALA A 367 -28.81 15.20 -0.73
C ALA A 367 -29.38 14.35 -1.87
N VAL A 368 -30.64 13.94 -1.73
CA VAL A 368 -31.38 13.13 -2.71
C VAL A 368 -32.77 13.70 -2.89
N LYS A 369 -33.21 13.80 -4.14
CA LYS A 369 -34.59 14.14 -4.51
C LYS A 369 -35.09 13.12 -5.54
N ASN A 370 -36.06 12.31 -5.15
CA ASN A 370 -36.68 11.35 -6.05
C ASN A 370 -37.70 12.04 -6.95
N ASN A 371 -37.84 11.56 -8.18
CA ASN A 371 -38.93 11.95 -9.07
C ASN A 371 -40.04 10.90 -9.05
N ASP A 372 -41.28 11.33 -9.23
CA ASP A 372 -42.45 10.44 -9.22
C ASP A 372 -42.47 9.43 -10.39
N SER A 373 -41.83 9.78 -11.50
CA SER A 373 -41.78 8.96 -12.73
C SER A 373 -40.48 8.14 -12.89
N GLY A 374 -39.67 8.06 -11.82
CA GLY A 374 -38.39 7.35 -11.82
C GLY A 374 -37.18 8.27 -12.01
N GLY A 375 -36.02 7.76 -11.59
CA GLY A 375 -34.81 8.57 -11.47
C GLY A 375 -34.92 9.64 -10.37
N GLY A 376 -33.97 10.56 -10.36
CA GLY A 376 -33.91 11.60 -9.33
C GLY A 376 -32.74 12.55 -9.50
N GLU A 377 -32.58 13.43 -8.53
CA GLU A 377 -31.41 14.27 -8.38
C GLU A 377 -30.62 13.84 -7.16
N VAL A 378 -29.30 13.79 -7.29
CA VAL A 378 -28.38 13.56 -6.17
C VAL A 378 -27.32 14.64 -6.15
N THR A 379 -26.97 15.10 -4.95
CA THR A 379 -25.82 16.00 -4.75
C THR A 379 -24.67 15.17 -4.20
N VAL A 380 -23.52 15.23 -4.85
CA VAL A 380 -22.33 14.44 -4.50
C VAL A 380 -21.18 15.38 -4.17
N THR A 381 -20.54 15.18 -3.02
CA THR A 381 -19.24 15.79 -2.69
C THR A 381 -18.15 14.76 -2.88
N PHE A 382 -17.13 15.09 -3.67
CA PHE A 382 -16.02 14.18 -3.95
C PHE A 382 -14.99 14.19 -2.82
N PHE A 383 -14.43 13.01 -2.54
CA PHE A 383 -13.36 12.87 -1.55
C PHE A 383 -12.06 13.46 -2.08
N GLY A 384 -11.25 13.98 -1.15
CA GLY A 384 -9.94 14.55 -1.40
C GLY A 384 -8.85 13.49 -1.58
N GLY A 385 -7.62 13.96 -1.80
CA GLY A 385 -6.45 13.09 -1.90
C GLY A 385 -6.31 12.35 -3.23
N MET A 386 -7.11 12.70 -4.22
CA MET A 386 -6.94 12.30 -5.61
C MET A 386 -6.20 13.39 -6.39
N ASP A 387 -5.65 13.02 -7.56
CA ASP A 387 -4.99 13.97 -8.45
C ASP A 387 -5.97 15.00 -9.05
N GLU A 388 -5.53 16.25 -9.19
CA GLU A 388 -6.36 17.37 -9.69
C GLU A 388 -6.93 17.12 -11.09
N GLU A 389 -6.20 16.40 -11.95
CA GLU A 389 -6.64 16.06 -13.30
C GLU A 389 -7.96 15.27 -13.31
N LEU A 390 -8.19 14.47 -12.26
CA LEU A 390 -9.42 13.68 -12.13
C LEU A 390 -10.63 14.56 -11.82
N TYR A 391 -10.46 15.58 -10.98
CA TYR A 391 -11.52 16.56 -10.70
C TYR A 391 -11.78 17.43 -11.93
N ASP A 392 -10.72 17.85 -12.63
CA ASP A 392 -10.82 18.60 -13.89
C ASP A 392 -11.58 17.83 -14.97
N ASP A 393 -11.33 16.54 -15.11
CA ASP A 393 -12.05 15.67 -16.03
C ASP A 393 -13.56 15.67 -15.72
N ILE A 394 -13.96 15.67 -14.44
CA ILE A 394 -15.36 15.81 -14.02
C ILE A 394 -15.89 17.23 -14.29
N ARG A 395 -15.11 18.28 -14.00
CA ARG A 395 -15.48 19.68 -14.27
C ARG A 395 -15.74 19.92 -15.76
N LYS A 396 -15.01 19.26 -16.65
CA LYS A 396 -15.16 19.39 -18.11
C LYS A 396 -16.28 18.51 -18.67
N SER A 397 -16.78 17.56 -17.90
CA SER A 397 -17.83 16.64 -18.33
C SER A 397 -19.23 17.25 -18.19
N GLN A 398 -20.18 16.69 -18.96
CA GLN A 398 -21.61 16.97 -18.85
C GLN A 398 -22.42 15.70 -18.59
N SER A 399 -22.05 14.59 -19.23
CA SER A 399 -22.62 13.26 -19.02
C SER A 399 -21.63 12.38 -18.26
N LEU A 400 -22.13 11.68 -17.24
CA LEU A 400 -21.38 10.85 -16.32
C LEU A 400 -22.11 9.51 -16.10
N LYS A 401 -21.48 8.61 -15.34
CA LYS A 401 -22.17 7.48 -14.71
C LYS A 401 -21.91 7.46 -13.21
N ILE A 402 -22.86 6.96 -12.43
CA ILE A 402 -22.74 6.85 -10.97
C ILE A 402 -23.20 5.48 -10.48
N CYS A 403 -22.49 4.91 -9.51
CA CYS A 403 -22.88 3.69 -8.82
C CYS A 403 -22.65 3.82 -7.31
N ASN A 404 -23.33 2.98 -6.53
CA ASN A 404 -23.11 2.86 -5.09
C ASN A 404 -21.76 2.17 -4.81
N ALA A 405 -21.17 2.50 -3.66
CA ALA A 405 -19.99 1.84 -3.14
C ALA A 405 -20.06 1.73 -1.61
N GLU A 406 -19.32 0.78 -1.07
CA GLU A 406 -19.18 0.61 0.38
C GLU A 406 -18.10 1.53 0.98
N ASN A 407 -17.95 1.52 2.30
CA ASN A 407 -16.92 2.30 3.00
C ASN A 407 -15.49 1.93 2.59
N THR A 408 -15.28 0.69 2.14
CA THR A 408 -14.02 0.21 1.53
C THR A 408 -13.82 0.71 0.10
N LEU A 409 -14.77 1.49 -0.41
CA LEU A 409 -14.86 2.02 -1.76
C LEU A 409 -15.03 0.97 -2.87
N ARG A 410 -15.40 -0.27 -2.52
CA ARG A 410 -15.77 -1.33 -3.45
C ARG A 410 -17.21 -1.15 -3.92
N SER A 411 -17.47 -1.41 -5.19
CA SER A 411 -18.82 -1.40 -5.75
C SER A 411 -19.51 -2.75 -5.61
N TRP A 412 -20.84 -2.73 -5.61
CA TRP A 412 -21.62 -3.94 -5.82
C TRP A 412 -21.60 -4.34 -7.29
N ASN A 413 -21.26 -5.60 -7.56
CA ASN A 413 -20.97 -6.12 -8.89
C ASN A 413 -20.01 -5.20 -9.68
N TYR A 414 -19.87 -5.47 -10.96
CA TYR A 414 -19.00 -4.70 -11.82
C TYR A 414 -19.62 -3.33 -12.17
N HIS A 415 -19.10 -2.29 -11.54
CA HIS A 415 -19.63 -0.91 -11.58
C HIS A 415 -19.82 -0.34 -12.99
N GLN A 416 -19.02 -0.70 -13.98
CA GLN A 416 -19.18 -0.10 -15.32
C GLN A 416 -20.46 -0.54 -16.03
N GLU A 417 -20.97 -1.73 -15.72
CA GLU A 417 -22.21 -2.28 -16.27
C GLU A 417 -23.45 -1.79 -15.51
N TYR A 418 -23.34 -1.70 -14.18
CA TYR A 418 -24.46 -1.36 -13.31
C TYR A 418 -24.55 0.12 -12.91
N ALA A 419 -23.58 0.97 -13.30
CA ALA A 419 -23.65 2.40 -13.03
C ALA A 419 -24.75 3.08 -13.83
N SER A 420 -25.60 3.85 -13.13
CA SER A 420 -26.66 4.62 -13.75
C SER A 420 -26.09 5.82 -14.52
N PRO A 421 -26.56 6.09 -15.75
CA PRO A 421 -26.26 7.34 -16.45
C PRO A 421 -26.74 8.55 -15.64
N ALA A 422 -25.92 9.60 -15.65
CA ALA A 422 -26.19 10.85 -14.95
C ALA A 422 -25.80 12.06 -15.83
N THR A 423 -26.49 13.18 -15.64
CA THR A 423 -26.16 14.46 -16.27
C THR A 423 -25.90 15.51 -15.19
N ILE A 424 -24.83 16.28 -15.33
CA ILE A 424 -24.52 17.34 -14.37
C ILE A 424 -25.51 18.49 -14.53
N LEU A 425 -26.20 18.84 -13.46
CA LEU A 425 -27.07 20.01 -13.37
C LEU A 425 -26.31 21.23 -12.86
N GLU A 426 -25.42 21.03 -11.89
CA GLU A 426 -24.73 22.11 -11.20
C GLU A 426 -23.37 21.63 -10.68
N LYS A 427 -22.41 22.55 -10.66
CA LYS A 427 -21.05 22.36 -10.13
C LYS A 427 -20.80 23.46 -9.10
N ARG A 428 -20.31 23.07 -7.93
CA ARG A 428 -20.01 23.99 -6.84
C ARG A 428 -18.64 23.67 -6.27
N GLU A 429 -17.87 24.72 -6.00
CA GLU A 429 -16.59 24.60 -5.29
C GLU A 429 -16.71 25.18 -3.88
N ILE A 430 -16.20 24.41 -2.92
CA ILE A 430 -16.10 24.78 -1.51
C ILE A 430 -14.67 25.24 -1.29
N LYS A 431 -14.51 26.51 -0.91
CA LYS A 431 -13.21 27.06 -0.53
C LYS A 431 -12.76 26.45 0.79
N ASP A 432 -11.46 26.19 0.90
CA ASP A 432 -10.80 25.64 2.08
C ASP A 432 -11.52 24.39 2.63
N PRO A 433 -11.64 23.33 1.81
CA PRO A 433 -12.41 22.15 2.17
C PRO A 433 -11.77 21.43 3.39
N PRO A 434 -12.59 20.82 4.26
CA PRO A 434 -12.07 20.05 5.40
C PRO A 434 -11.25 18.84 4.92
N LEU A 435 -10.40 18.32 5.80
CA LEU A 435 -9.55 17.16 5.50
C LEU A 435 -10.39 15.97 5.02
N GLY A 436 -10.02 15.41 3.87
CA GLY A 436 -10.75 14.32 3.22
C GLY A 436 -11.79 14.78 2.19
N SER A 437 -12.08 16.07 2.07
CA SER A 437 -12.91 16.62 0.99
C SER A 437 -12.04 17.19 -0.13
N SER A 438 -12.48 17.03 -1.38
CA SER A 438 -11.87 17.72 -2.53
C SER A 438 -12.33 19.17 -2.66
N GLY A 439 -13.41 19.54 -1.98
CA GLY A 439 -14.13 20.80 -2.21
C GLY A 439 -14.99 20.82 -3.48
N LEU A 440 -14.93 19.80 -4.34
CA LEU A 440 -15.80 19.69 -5.51
C LEU A 440 -17.13 19.02 -5.15
N GLN A 441 -18.22 19.72 -5.38
CA GLN A 441 -19.59 19.21 -5.26
C GLN A 441 -20.31 19.31 -6.60
N VAL A 442 -21.05 18.26 -6.96
CA VAL A 442 -21.85 18.21 -8.20
C VAL A 442 -23.26 17.78 -7.90
N ARG A 443 -24.24 18.45 -8.53
CA ARG A 443 -25.64 17.99 -8.53
C ARG A 443 -25.91 17.29 -9.84
N LEU A 444 -26.40 16.06 -9.76
CA LEU A 444 -26.57 15.14 -10.88
C LEU A 444 -28.04 14.79 -11.03
N LYS A 445 -28.56 14.87 -12.26
CA LYS A 445 -29.80 14.19 -12.65
C LYS A 445 -29.47 12.76 -13.02
N VAL A 446 -30.03 11.79 -12.32
CA VAL A 446 -29.76 10.36 -12.47
C VAL A 446 -30.97 9.66 -13.07
N THR A 447 -30.71 8.78 -14.04
CA THR A 447 -31.77 8.08 -14.78
C THR A 447 -32.43 6.98 -13.94
N GLN A 448 -31.64 6.25 -13.15
CA GLN A 448 -32.09 5.16 -12.29
C GLN A 448 -31.57 5.36 -10.87
N MET A 449 -32.48 5.39 -9.89
CA MET A 449 -32.10 5.46 -8.48
C MET A 449 -31.73 4.08 -7.97
N LEU A 450 -30.52 3.95 -7.45
CA LEU A 450 -30.06 2.73 -6.77
C LEU A 450 -30.32 2.86 -5.26
N ASP A 451 -30.47 1.73 -4.57
CA ASP A 451 -30.76 1.71 -3.13
C ASP A 451 -29.69 2.43 -2.28
N GLY A 452 -28.43 2.39 -2.74
CA GLY A 452 -27.31 3.10 -2.09
C GLY A 452 -27.30 4.61 -2.31
N PHE A 453 -28.21 5.18 -3.10
CA PHE A 453 -28.28 6.62 -3.30
C PHE A 453 -29.02 7.31 -2.15
N ARG A 454 -28.34 7.42 -1.01
CA ARG A 454 -28.85 7.96 0.25
C ARG A 454 -27.88 8.98 0.86
N PRO A 455 -28.36 10.02 1.57
CA PRO A 455 -27.48 10.97 2.24
C PRO A 455 -26.47 10.26 3.17
N GLY A 456 -25.21 10.68 3.08
CA GLY A 456 -24.07 10.11 3.81
C GLY A 456 -23.50 8.81 3.24
N TRP A 457 -24.12 8.21 2.21
CA TRP A 457 -23.62 6.97 1.61
C TRP A 457 -22.62 7.24 0.50
N VAL A 458 -21.70 6.30 0.33
CA VAL A 458 -20.58 6.39 -0.60
C VAL A 458 -21.02 6.00 -2.01
N VAL A 459 -20.52 6.75 -2.98
CA VAL A 459 -20.73 6.54 -4.40
C VAL A 459 -19.42 6.65 -5.17
N ARG A 460 -19.45 6.15 -6.39
CA ARG A 460 -18.36 6.20 -7.36
C ARG A 460 -18.89 6.80 -8.65
N VAL A 461 -18.24 7.84 -9.16
CA VAL A 461 -18.66 8.59 -10.36
C VAL A 461 -17.64 8.45 -11.47
N LYS A 462 -18.08 7.95 -12.62
CA LYS A 462 -17.28 7.80 -13.82
C LYS A 462 -17.22 9.14 -14.56
N GLY A 463 -16.00 9.65 -14.75
CA GLY A 463 -15.70 10.74 -15.68
C GLY A 463 -15.66 10.29 -17.15
N PRO A 464 -14.97 11.04 -18.02
CA PRO A 464 -14.87 10.76 -19.46
C PRO A 464 -13.81 9.68 -19.77
N TRP A 465 -13.67 8.68 -18.89
CA TRP A 465 -12.57 7.70 -18.96
C TRP A 465 -12.97 6.42 -19.68
N ALA A 466 -11.96 5.74 -20.23
CA ALA A 466 -12.12 4.49 -20.95
C ALA A 466 -12.78 3.40 -20.09
N TYR A 467 -13.46 2.48 -20.76
CA TYR A 467 -13.98 1.27 -20.12
C TYR A 467 -12.83 0.33 -19.79
N VAL A 468 -12.80 -0.19 -18.55
CA VAL A 468 -11.76 -1.07 -18.03
C VAL A 468 -12.41 -2.09 -17.10
N LEU A 469 -12.23 -3.38 -17.40
CA LEU A 469 -12.62 -4.49 -16.52
C LEU A 469 -11.72 -4.50 -15.27
N LEU A 470 -12.34 -4.57 -14.09
CA LEU A 470 -11.59 -4.73 -12.84
C LEU A 470 -11.36 -6.22 -12.56
N PRO A 471 -10.31 -6.56 -11.79
CA PRO A 471 -10.15 -7.91 -11.25
C PRO A 471 -11.40 -8.35 -10.48
N TRP A 472 -11.70 -9.65 -10.54
CA TRP A 472 -12.93 -10.21 -9.96
C TRP A 472 -13.04 -9.94 -8.45
N ASP A 473 -11.93 -10.02 -7.72
CA ASP A 473 -11.89 -9.87 -6.26
C ASP A 473 -12.13 -8.43 -5.77
N GLU A 474 -12.13 -7.43 -6.66
CA GLU A 474 -12.24 -6.03 -6.26
C GLU A 474 -13.69 -5.53 -6.11
N HIS A 475 -14.67 -6.24 -6.65
CA HIS A 475 -16.08 -5.92 -6.47
C HIS A 475 -16.76 -6.91 -5.53
N ILE A 476 -17.88 -6.51 -4.95
CA ILE A 476 -18.67 -7.35 -4.04
C ILE A 476 -19.78 -8.00 -4.86
N ASN A 477 -19.80 -9.32 -4.93
CA ASN A 477 -20.71 -10.09 -5.79
C ASN A 477 -21.70 -10.98 -5.01
N SER A 478 -21.62 -11.01 -3.69
CA SER A 478 -22.50 -11.81 -2.84
C SER A 478 -22.66 -11.18 -1.46
N ALA A 479 -23.77 -11.50 -0.79
CA ALA A 479 -24.01 -11.06 0.58
C ALA A 479 -22.94 -11.61 1.55
N GLU A 480 -22.44 -12.82 1.30
CA GLU A 480 -21.35 -13.40 2.09
C GLU A 480 -20.05 -12.60 1.91
N ALA A 481 -19.70 -12.25 0.67
CA ALA A 481 -18.53 -11.41 0.38
C ALA A 481 -18.65 -10.02 1.03
N TYR A 482 -19.87 -9.47 1.06
CA TYR A 482 -20.16 -8.23 1.75
C TYR A 482 -19.92 -8.33 3.26
N GLU A 483 -20.50 -9.33 3.93
CA GLU A 483 -20.30 -9.52 5.38
C GLU A 483 -18.83 -9.78 5.73
N LYS A 484 -18.11 -10.58 4.92
CA LYS A 484 -16.66 -10.76 5.09
C LYS A 484 -15.90 -9.45 4.94
N SER A 485 -16.32 -8.60 3.99
CA SER A 485 -15.65 -7.31 3.76
C SER A 485 -15.80 -6.34 4.93
N LYS A 486 -16.77 -6.51 5.83
CA LYS A 486 -16.99 -5.59 6.97
C LYS A 486 -15.99 -5.77 8.11
N LYS A 487 -15.34 -6.93 8.23
CA LYS A 487 -14.42 -7.21 9.35
C LYS A 487 -13.02 -7.50 8.86
N LEU A 488 -12.02 -6.96 9.54
CA LEU A 488 -10.64 -7.34 9.34
C LEU A 488 -10.43 -8.74 9.91
N ILE A 489 -10.04 -9.68 9.06
CA ILE A 489 -9.59 -11.00 9.49
C ILE A 489 -8.14 -10.85 9.95
N LEU A 490 -7.90 -11.02 11.25
CA LEU A 490 -6.55 -10.97 11.79
C LEU A 490 -5.76 -12.22 11.35
N PRO A 491 -4.50 -12.07 10.92
CA PRO A 491 -3.65 -13.18 10.52
C PRO A 491 -3.11 -14.00 11.70
#